data_AF-A0A834ZR71-F1
#
_entry.id   AF-A0A834ZR71-F1
#
_cell.length_a   1.000
_cell.length_b   1.000
_cell.length_c   1.000
_cell.angle_alpha   90.00
_cell.angle_beta   90.00
_cell.angle_gamma   90.00
#
_symmetry.space_group_name_H-M   'P 1'
#
loop_
_entity.id
_entity.type
_entity.pdbx_description
1 polymer ?
#
loop_
_entity_poly.entity_id
_entity_poly.type
_entity_poly.pdbx_seq_one_letter_code
_entity_poly.pdbx_strand_id
1 'polypeptide(L)'
;MERKWIFPLAIGSLASLFLLFLTTLTSPDGVPFLPLYRSGTASGAVFIESKLHPLPLSSSPPPPRFAYLISGSVGDGQMLKRTLQALYHPLNRYVVHLDLESSPKERLDLHDYVSNHPVFVAVGNVWMIAKANLVTYRGPTMVANTLHAASILLKEGGDWDWFINLSATDYPLVTQDDLLHTFSYMPRDLNFIDHTSDIGWKEFQRAKPIIIDPGLYMNQKADVFWVTQRRSVPTAFKLFTGEMLCKYFVFFLLI
;
A
#
# COMPACT_ATOMS: atom_id res chain seq x y z
N MET A 1 -8.96 -45.39 46.47
CA MET A 1 -7.55 -45.05 46.17
C MET A 1 -7.32 -43.60 46.57
N GLU A 2 -6.42 -43.40 47.51
CA GLU A 2 -6.31 -42.20 48.33
C GLU A 2 -5.74 -41.00 47.56
N ARG A 3 -6.33 -39.82 47.75
CA ARG A 3 -5.96 -38.51 47.14
C ARG A 3 -4.64 -37.95 47.72
N LYS A 4 -3.57 -38.76 47.73
CA LYS A 4 -2.26 -38.44 48.32
C LYS A 4 -1.50 -37.32 47.60
N TRP A 5 -1.89 -36.98 46.37
CA TRP A 5 -1.23 -35.95 45.55
C TRP A 5 -1.76 -34.53 45.77
N ILE A 6 -2.92 -34.37 46.40
CA ILE A 6 -3.52 -33.04 46.61
C ILE A 6 -2.76 -32.26 47.68
N PHE A 7 -2.30 -32.95 48.73
CA PHE A 7 -1.54 -32.33 49.81
C PHE A 7 -0.18 -31.74 49.36
N PRO A 8 0.69 -32.47 48.62
CA PRO A 8 1.94 -31.88 48.15
C PRO A 8 1.71 -30.75 47.14
N LEU A 9 0.67 -30.82 46.30
CA LEU A 9 0.34 -29.77 45.35
C LEU A 9 -0.15 -28.49 46.07
N ALA A 10 -1.01 -28.62 47.07
CA ALA A 10 -1.51 -27.50 47.86
C ALA A 10 -0.39 -26.83 48.66
N ILE A 11 0.51 -27.61 49.26
CA ILE A 11 1.67 -27.11 50.00
C ILE A 11 2.63 -26.38 49.05
N GLY A 12 2.90 -26.94 47.86
CA GLY A 12 3.74 -26.29 46.86
C GLY A 12 3.14 -24.96 46.35
N SER A 13 1.83 -24.91 46.14
CA SER A 13 1.12 -23.69 45.72
C SER A 13 1.15 -22.62 46.81
N LEU A 14 0.91 -22.99 48.08
CA LEU A 14 1.00 -22.05 49.21
C LEU A 14 2.43 -21.53 49.41
N ALA A 15 3.45 -22.38 49.27
CA ALA A 15 4.84 -21.96 49.37
C ALA A 15 5.22 -20.98 48.24
N SER A 16 4.75 -21.22 47.00
CA SER A 16 4.98 -20.32 45.87
C SER A 16 4.32 -18.95 46.07
N LEU A 17 3.06 -18.92 46.52
CA LEU A 17 2.35 -17.68 46.82
C LEU A 17 2.98 -16.92 47.99
N PHE A 18 3.46 -17.63 49.01
CA PHE A 18 4.16 -17.03 50.14
C PHE A 18 5.51 -16.42 49.73
N LEU A 19 6.26 -17.08 48.84
CA LEU A 19 7.51 -16.54 48.29
C LEU A 19 7.26 -15.29 47.42
N LEU A 20 6.21 -15.30 46.58
CA LEU A 20 5.80 -14.12 45.81
C LEU A 20 5.38 -12.96 46.73
N PHE A 21 4.65 -13.23 47.81
CA PHE A 21 4.27 -12.23 48.81
C PHE A 21 5.48 -11.68 49.59
N LEU A 22 6.49 -12.50 49.88
CA LEU A 22 7.72 -12.02 50.49
C LEU A 22 8.49 -11.07 49.57
N THR A 23 8.47 -11.32 48.25
CA THR A 23 9.11 -10.40 47.28
C THR A 23 8.43 -9.04 47.16
N THR A 24 7.14 -8.93 47.52
CA THR A 24 6.42 -7.64 47.52
C THR A 24 6.56 -6.87 48.83
N LEU A 25 6.96 -7.53 49.92
CA LEU A 25 7.14 -6.90 51.24
C LEU A 25 8.55 -6.31 51.47
N THR A 26 9.57 -6.76 50.74
CA THR A 26 10.96 -6.31 50.94
C THR A 26 11.39 -5.13 50.08
N SER A 27 10.48 -4.22 49.71
CA SER A 27 10.82 -3.07 48.87
C SER A 27 10.16 -1.78 49.36
N PRO A 28 10.94 -0.83 49.93
CA PRO A 28 10.58 0.58 49.92
C PRO A 28 10.91 1.22 48.56
N ASP A 29 11.82 0.62 47.79
CA ASP A 29 12.24 1.10 46.46
C ASP A 29 12.31 -0.07 45.48
N GLY A 30 11.39 -0.08 44.51
CA GLY A 30 11.13 -1.19 43.60
C GLY A 30 12.32 -1.54 42.71
N VAL A 31 12.89 -2.74 42.87
CA VAL A 31 13.78 -3.35 41.88
C VAL A 31 13.59 -4.89 41.86
N PRO A 32 13.30 -5.54 40.72
CA PRO A 32 13.14 -6.99 40.64
C PRO A 32 14.48 -7.75 40.54
N PHE A 33 14.53 -8.94 41.16
CA PHE A 33 15.67 -9.87 41.23
C PHE A 33 15.84 -10.73 39.96
N LEU A 34 16.17 -10.11 38.82
CA LEU A 34 16.80 -10.80 37.69
C LEU A 34 18.10 -10.07 37.34
N PRO A 35 19.24 -10.77 37.12
CA PRO A 35 20.53 -10.13 36.95
C PRO A 35 20.72 -9.68 35.51
N LEU A 36 19.96 -8.69 35.08
CA LEU A 36 20.33 -7.84 33.94
C LEU A 36 20.04 -6.41 34.35
N TYR A 37 21.06 -5.56 34.28
CA TYR A 37 21.14 -4.18 34.79
C TYR A 37 21.57 -4.03 36.25
N ARG A 38 22.89 -4.19 36.41
CA ARG A 38 23.66 -3.52 37.47
C ARG A 38 23.55 -2.00 37.23
N SER A 39 22.62 -1.33 37.90
CA SER A 39 22.65 0.14 38.03
C SER A 39 23.85 0.50 38.91
N GLY A 40 25.00 0.70 38.26
CA GLY A 40 26.09 1.45 38.86
C GLY A 40 25.58 2.85 39.17
N THR A 41 25.83 3.32 40.39
CA THR A 41 25.71 4.73 40.78
C THR A 41 26.46 5.59 39.77
N ALA A 42 25.74 6.14 38.79
CA ALA A 42 26.28 7.02 37.77
C ALA A 42 26.44 8.43 38.36
N SER A 43 27.44 8.60 39.22
CA SER A 43 28.07 9.91 39.38
C SER A 43 28.81 10.20 38.07
N GLY A 44 28.13 10.88 37.14
CA GLY A 44 28.68 11.23 35.83
C GLY A 44 28.16 10.37 34.67
N ALA A 45 26.84 10.23 34.52
CA ALA A 45 26.31 9.95 33.18
C ALA A 45 26.64 11.15 32.29
N VAL A 46 27.73 11.06 31.53
CA VAL A 46 28.07 12.04 30.49
C VAL A 46 26.90 12.05 29.51
N PHE A 47 26.08 13.08 29.61
CA PHE A 47 24.94 13.33 28.74
C PHE A 47 25.49 13.59 27.33
N ILE A 48 25.49 12.54 26.49
CA ILE A 48 26.10 12.51 25.15
C ILE A 48 25.41 13.52 24.21
N GLU A 49 24.20 13.98 24.53
CA GLU A 49 23.47 15.02 23.81
C GLU A 49 24.33 16.27 23.53
N SER A 50 25.15 16.69 24.50
CA SER A 50 26.06 17.83 24.36
C SER A 50 27.22 17.63 23.36
N LYS A 51 27.47 16.38 22.98
CA LYS A 51 28.46 15.94 21.97
C LYS A 51 27.81 15.56 20.64
N LEU A 52 26.48 15.49 20.57
CA LEU A 52 25.74 15.33 19.33
C LEU A 52 25.70 16.68 18.63
N HIS A 53 26.71 16.93 17.80
CA HIS A 53 26.61 18.00 16.83
C HIS A 53 25.54 17.60 15.79
N PRO A 54 24.58 18.49 15.44
CA PRO A 54 23.75 18.24 14.27
C PRO A 54 24.70 18.02 13.10
N LEU A 55 24.63 16.83 12.51
CA LEU A 55 25.34 16.57 11.26
C LEU A 55 24.95 17.68 10.28
N PRO A 56 25.90 18.21 9.50
CA PRO A 56 25.57 19.18 8.46
C PRO A 56 24.40 18.60 7.65
N LEU A 57 23.36 19.40 7.44
CA LEU A 57 22.19 19.03 6.62
C LEU A 57 22.73 18.30 5.39
N SER A 58 22.45 17.01 5.28
CA SER A 58 22.93 16.23 4.15
C SER A 58 22.41 16.94 2.91
N SER A 59 23.29 17.21 1.95
CA SER A 59 22.92 17.77 0.64
C SER A 59 22.15 16.76 -0.21
N SER A 60 21.45 15.83 0.44
CA SER A 60 20.71 14.77 -0.22
C SER A 60 19.54 15.40 -0.95
N PRO A 61 19.28 15.01 -2.20
CA PRO A 61 18.09 15.46 -2.90
C PRO A 61 16.84 15.14 -2.08
N PRO A 62 15.80 16.00 -2.11
CA PRO A 62 14.58 15.74 -1.37
C PRO A 62 13.97 14.40 -1.80
N PRO A 63 13.38 13.64 -0.86
CA PRO A 63 12.75 12.37 -1.21
C PRO A 63 11.59 12.62 -2.18
N PRO A 64 11.34 11.67 -3.10
CA PRO A 64 10.20 11.77 -3.99
C PRO A 64 8.89 11.53 -3.28
N ARG A 65 7.81 11.74 -4.02
CA ARG A 65 6.45 11.45 -3.57
C ARG A 65 5.78 10.53 -4.58
N PHE A 66 5.45 9.32 -4.15
CA PHE A 66 4.75 8.36 -5.01
C PHE A 66 3.24 8.53 -4.90
N ALA A 67 2.55 8.37 -6.02
CA ALA A 67 1.11 8.31 -6.10
C ALA A 67 0.70 6.90 -6.51
N TYR A 68 0.03 6.19 -5.61
CA TYR A 68 -0.41 4.80 -5.82
C TYR A 68 -1.89 4.76 -6.19
N LEU A 69 -2.21 3.99 -7.22
CA LEU A 69 -3.53 3.38 -7.37
C LEU A 69 -3.43 1.94 -6.87
N ILE A 70 -4.30 1.54 -5.94
CA ILE A 70 -4.44 0.15 -5.51
C ILE A 70 -5.88 -0.30 -5.83
N SER A 71 -6.04 -1.19 -6.81
CA SER A 71 -7.35 -1.65 -7.28
C SER A 71 -7.60 -3.11 -6.93
N GLY A 72 -8.80 -3.44 -6.48
CA GLY A 72 -9.24 -4.81 -6.18
C GLY A 72 -10.58 -5.15 -6.82
N SER A 73 -10.86 -6.44 -6.89
CA SER A 73 -12.12 -7.02 -7.37
C SER A 73 -12.88 -7.67 -6.21
N VAL A 74 -13.93 -8.42 -6.53
CA VAL A 74 -14.78 -9.13 -5.56
C VAL A 74 -13.94 -9.98 -4.61
N GLY A 75 -14.07 -9.73 -3.30
CA GLY A 75 -13.36 -10.48 -2.25
C GLY A 75 -11.97 -9.94 -1.90
N ASP A 76 -11.46 -8.94 -2.62
CA ASP A 76 -10.13 -8.38 -2.40
C ASP A 76 -10.10 -7.32 -1.29
N GLY A 77 -11.23 -6.97 -0.66
CA GLY A 77 -11.30 -5.88 0.32
C GLY A 77 -10.25 -5.96 1.44
N GLN A 78 -9.99 -7.16 1.98
CA GLN A 78 -8.96 -7.36 3.01
C GLN A 78 -7.54 -7.30 2.44
N MET A 79 -7.33 -7.80 1.22
CA MET A 79 -6.04 -7.73 0.55
C MET A 79 -5.67 -6.28 0.22
N LEU A 80 -6.64 -5.46 -0.22
CA LEU A 80 -6.46 -4.02 -0.41
C LEU A 80 -6.02 -3.32 0.86
N LYS A 81 -6.69 -3.58 1.99
CA LYS A 81 -6.33 -3.01 3.30
C LYS A 81 -4.89 -3.37 3.66
N ARG A 82 -4.53 -4.65 3.53
CA ARG A 82 -3.18 -5.16 3.79
C ARG A 82 -2.12 -4.49 2.90
N THR A 83 -2.36 -4.44 1.59
CA THR A 83 -1.41 -3.86 0.62
C THR A 83 -1.25 -2.36 0.83
N LEU A 84 -2.34 -1.63 1.10
CA LEU A 84 -2.29 -0.21 1.46
C LEU A 84 -1.42 0.02 2.71
N GLN A 85 -1.61 -0.78 3.77
CA GLN A 85 -0.81 -0.66 4.98
C GLN A 85 0.68 -0.95 4.73
N ALA A 86 0.99 -1.97 3.93
CA ALA A 86 2.36 -2.32 3.60
C ALA A 86 3.09 -1.23 2.79
N LEU A 87 2.34 -0.47 1.98
CA LEU A 87 2.88 0.62 1.15
C LEU A 87 2.82 1.99 1.83
N TYR A 88 2.14 2.12 2.97
CA TYR A 88 1.80 3.43 3.52
C TYR A 88 3.04 4.20 3.98
N HIS A 89 3.15 5.43 3.50
CA HIS A 89 4.14 6.41 3.92
C HIS A 89 3.51 7.82 3.86
N PRO A 90 3.73 8.70 4.86
CA PRO A 90 3.05 10.00 4.94
C PRO A 90 3.35 10.98 3.78
N LEU A 91 4.49 10.82 3.10
CA LEU A 91 4.85 11.66 1.94
C LEU A 91 4.08 11.31 0.65
N ASN A 92 3.64 10.07 0.54
CA ASN A 92 3.01 9.51 -0.66
C ASN A 92 1.52 9.84 -0.71
N ARG A 93 0.88 9.46 -1.82
CA ARG A 93 -0.54 9.66 -2.12
C ARG A 93 -1.16 8.34 -2.57
N TYR A 94 -2.39 8.08 -2.16
CA TYR A 94 -3.03 6.80 -2.40
C TYR A 94 -4.46 6.98 -2.87
N VAL A 95 -4.82 6.33 -3.97
CA VAL A 95 -6.21 6.12 -4.38
C VAL A 95 -6.49 4.63 -4.33
N VAL A 96 -7.54 4.26 -3.62
CA VAL A 96 -8.00 2.87 -3.51
C VAL A 96 -9.31 2.72 -4.27
N HIS A 97 -9.42 1.64 -5.03
CA HIS A 97 -10.61 1.29 -5.77
C HIS A 97 -10.97 -0.17 -5.51
N LEU A 98 -12.26 -0.43 -5.31
CA LEU A 98 -12.83 -1.77 -5.25
C LEU A 98 -13.94 -1.82 -6.30
N ASP A 99 -13.89 -2.82 -7.19
CA ASP A 99 -14.79 -2.97 -8.34
C ASP A 99 -16.27 -2.86 -7.93
N LEU A 100 -17.08 -2.22 -8.78
CA LEU A 100 -18.53 -2.09 -8.61
C LEU A 100 -19.23 -3.45 -8.45
N GLU A 101 -18.69 -4.50 -9.07
CA GLU A 101 -19.18 -5.88 -8.90
C GLU A 101 -19.09 -6.37 -7.44
N SER A 102 -18.17 -5.81 -6.66
CA SER A 102 -18.03 -6.13 -5.24
C SER A 102 -19.26 -5.67 -4.46
N SER A 103 -19.65 -6.48 -3.47
CA SER A 103 -20.88 -6.22 -2.72
C SER A 103 -20.87 -4.83 -2.08
N PRO A 104 -22.02 -4.15 -1.96
CA PRO A 104 -22.09 -2.86 -1.28
C PRO A 104 -21.51 -2.89 0.13
N LYS A 105 -21.69 -4.01 0.85
CA LYS A 105 -21.12 -4.22 2.18
C LYS A 105 -19.60 -4.19 2.18
N GLU A 106 -18.96 -4.87 1.23
CA GLU A 106 -17.49 -4.92 1.13
C GLU A 106 -16.92 -3.54 0.77
N ARG A 107 -17.57 -2.82 -0.16
CA ARG A 107 -17.17 -1.45 -0.51
C ARG A 107 -17.36 -0.48 0.65
N LEU A 108 -18.44 -0.59 1.41
CA LEU A 108 -18.64 0.20 2.63
C LEU A 108 -17.60 -0.13 3.70
N ASP A 109 -17.26 -1.41 3.91
CA ASP A 109 -16.20 -1.81 4.84
C ASP A 109 -14.81 -1.25 4.47
N LEU A 110 -14.50 -1.15 3.17
CA LEU A 110 -13.28 -0.49 2.72
C LEU A 110 -13.34 1.03 2.90
N HIS A 111 -14.48 1.64 2.58
CA HIS A 111 -14.70 3.08 2.76
C HIS A 111 -14.54 3.47 4.23
N ASP A 112 -15.24 2.79 5.12
CA ASP A 112 -15.21 3.06 6.55
C ASP A 112 -13.81 2.83 7.14
N TYR A 113 -13.08 1.85 6.64
CA TYR A 113 -11.68 1.66 7.00
C TYR A 113 -10.83 2.86 6.61
N VAL A 114 -10.91 3.34 5.36
CA VAL A 114 -10.12 4.49 4.90
C VAL A 114 -10.51 5.76 5.65
N SER A 115 -11.81 6.03 5.82
CA SER A 115 -12.34 7.24 6.44
C SER A 115 -12.14 7.31 7.96
N ASN A 116 -12.01 6.17 8.64
CA ASN A 116 -11.86 6.14 10.10
C ASN A 116 -10.45 5.74 10.57
N HIS A 117 -9.53 5.38 9.67
CA HIS A 117 -8.17 5.03 10.07
C HIS A 117 -7.43 6.26 10.61
N PRO A 118 -6.99 6.28 11.89
CA PRO A 118 -6.49 7.49 12.54
C PRO A 118 -5.35 8.17 11.78
N VAL A 119 -4.43 7.36 11.24
CA VAL A 119 -3.27 7.86 10.49
C VAL A 119 -3.67 8.45 9.14
N PHE A 120 -4.62 7.83 8.44
CA PHE A 120 -5.03 8.30 7.11
C PHE A 120 -5.82 9.60 7.22
N VAL A 121 -6.66 9.72 8.26
CA VAL A 121 -7.39 10.95 8.58
C VAL A 121 -6.44 12.07 9.00
N ALA A 122 -5.46 11.78 9.85
CA ALA A 122 -4.52 12.78 10.32
C ALA A 122 -3.62 13.34 9.21
N VAL A 123 -3.20 12.49 8.26
CA VAL A 123 -2.33 12.90 7.14
C VAL A 123 -3.11 13.37 5.92
N GLY A 124 -4.31 12.83 5.68
CA GLY A 124 -5.19 13.23 4.59
C GLY A 124 -4.68 12.86 3.19
N ASN A 125 -3.96 11.74 3.05
CA ASN A 125 -3.29 11.33 1.81
C ASN A 125 -3.82 10.04 1.16
N VAL A 126 -4.97 9.54 1.63
CA VAL A 126 -5.63 8.33 1.11
C VAL A 126 -7.07 8.67 0.70
N TRP A 127 -7.43 8.38 -0.54
CA TRP A 127 -8.79 8.55 -1.07
C TRP A 127 -9.33 7.21 -1.56
N MET A 128 -10.64 6.99 -1.39
CA MET A 128 -11.34 5.88 -2.02
C MET A 128 -12.22 6.38 -3.15
N ILE A 129 -12.22 5.67 -4.29
CA ILE A 129 -13.20 5.90 -5.35
C ILE A 129 -14.57 5.38 -4.89
N ALA A 130 -15.37 6.25 -4.26
CA ALA A 130 -16.67 5.90 -3.71
C ALA A 130 -17.70 5.50 -4.78
N LYS A 131 -17.71 6.23 -5.91
CA LYS A 131 -18.47 5.82 -7.11
C LYS A 131 -17.65 4.78 -7.87
N ALA A 132 -17.76 3.54 -7.41
CA ALA A 132 -17.00 2.42 -7.96
C ALA A 132 -17.24 2.26 -9.47
N ASN A 133 -16.14 2.15 -10.21
CA ASN A 133 -16.14 1.77 -11.62
C ASN A 133 -16.35 0.26 -11.75
N LEU A 134 -17.05 -0.15 -12.80
CA LEU A 134 -17.10 -1.54 -13.24
C LEU A 134 -15.84 -1.82 -14.09
N VAL A 135 -15.06 -2.83 -13.72
CA VAL A 135 -13.77 -3.11 -14.37
C VAL A 135 -13.78 -4.47 -15.06
N THR A 136 -13.87 -4.47 -16.39
CA THR A 136 -13.88 -5.69 -17.20
C THR A 136 -12.45 -6.12 -17.54
N TYR A 137 -12.10 -7.37 -17.27
CA TYR A 137 -10.79 -7.90 -17.62
C TYR A 137 -10.55 -7.83 -19.15
N ARG A 138 -9.36 -7.34 -19.54
CA ARG A 138 -8.97 -7.04 -20.95
C ARG A 138 -9.80 -5.93 -21.62
N GLY A 139 -10.71 -5.31 -20.89
CA GLY A 139 -11.52 -4.21 -21.39
C GLY A 139 -10.85 -2.84 -21.23
N PRO A 140 -11.25 -1.85 -22.05
CA PRO A 140 -10.89 -0.44 -21.88
C PRO A 140 -11.28 0.12 -20.50
N THR A 141 -12.27 -0.47 -19.81
CA THR A 141 -12.64 -0.07 -18.44
C THR A 141 -11.49 -0.17 -17.43
N MET A 142 -10.53 -1.10 -17.62
CA MET A 142 -9.31 -1.15 -16.79
C MET A 142 -8.49 0.13 -16.92
N VAL A 143 -8.28 0.60 -18.15
CA VAL A 143 -7.54 1.85 -18.42
C VAL A 143 -8.35 3.05 -17.92
N ALA A 144 -9.66 3.05 -18.13
CA ALA A 144 -10.55 4.10 -17.64
C ALA A 144 -10.49 4.23 -16.11
N ASN A 145 -10.40 3.10 -15.38
CA ASN A 145 -10.24 3.12 -13.93
C ASN A 145 -8.90 3.75 -13.51
N THR A 146 -7.81 3.37 -14.19
CA THR A 146 -6.49 3.98 -13.95
C THR A 146 -6.50 5.49 -14.20
N LEU A 147 -7.13 5.93 -15.29
CA LEU A 147 -7.28 7.35 -15.62
C LEU A 147 -8.17 8.09 -14.61
N HIS A 148 -9.21 7.44 -14.08
CA HIS A 148 -10.05 8.01 -13.04
C HIS A 148 -9.25 8.22 -11.73
N ALA A 149 -8.44 7.25 -11.32
CA ALA A 149 -7.59 7.42 -10.13
C ALA A 149 -6.53 8.51 -10.33
N ALA A 150 -5.90 8.52 -11.51
CA ALA A 150 -4.96 9.56 -11.88
C ALA A 150 -5.57 10.96 -11.84
N SER A 151 -6.80 11.14 -12.35
CA SER A 151 -7.46 12.45 -12.34
C SER A 151 -7.77 12.92 -10.91
N ILE A 152 -8.12 12.00 -10.00
CA ILE A 152 -8.25 12.31 -8.57
C ILE A 152 -6.90 12.76 -8.00
N LEU A 153 -5.81 12.05 -8.28
CA LEU A 153 -4.47 12.40 -7.78
C LEU A 153 -3.94 13.71 -8.35
N LEU A 154 -4.28 14.05 -9.60
CA LEU A 154 -3.93 15.34 -10.19
C LEU A 154 -4.72 16.50 -9.58
N LYS A 155 -5.99 16.26 -9.22
CA LYS A 155 -6.87 17.30 -8.69
C LYS A 155 -6.72 17.49 -7.18
N GLU A 156 -6.70 16.40 -6.42
CA GLU A 156 -6.76 16.39 -4.95
C GLU A 156 -5.42 15.97 -4.32
N GLY A 157 -4.56 15.24 -5.06
CA GLY A 157 -3.33 14.64 -4.55
C GLY A 157 -2.16 15.62 -4.36
N GLY A 158 -2.26 16.85 -4.88
CA GLY A 158 -1.17 17.83 -4.85
C GLY A 158 0.06 17.37 -5.64
N ASP A 159 1.25 17.77 -5.18
CA ASP A 159 2.50 17.40 -5.85
C ASP A 159 2.92 15.96 -5.53
N TRP A 160 3.10 15.15 -6.57
CA TRP A 160 3.71 13.82 -6.54
C TRP A 160 4.63 13.65 -7.74
N ASP A 161 5.58 12.72 -7.74
CA ASP A 161 6.62 12.59 -8.78
C ASP A 161 6.37 11.42 -9.73
N TRP A 162 5.87 10.30 -9.21
CA TRP A 162 5.63 9.08 -9.99
C TRP A 162 4.29 8.46 -9.63
N PHE A 163 3.59 7.95 -10.65
CA PHE A 163 2.35 7.20 -10.48
C PHE A 163 2.60 5.70 -10.67
N ILE A 164 2.06 4.91 -9.75
CA ILE A 164 2.23 3.46 -9.66
C ILE A 164 0.83 2.83 -9.55
N ASN A 165 0.44 2.03 -10.54
CA ASN A 165 -0.79 1.24 -10.45
C ASN A 165 -0.47 -0.17 -9.94
N LEU A 166 -1.25 -0.60 -8.96
CA LEU A 166 -1.14 -1.90 -8.31
C LEU A 166 -2.53 -2.53 -8.22
N SER A 167 -2.52 -3.85 -8.21
CA SER A 167 -3.66 -4.69 -7.86
C SER A 167 -3.63 -5.07 -6.37
N ALA A 168 -4.73 -5.58 -5.85
CA ALA A 168 -4.81 -6.13 -4.50
C ALA A 168 -3.89 -7.35 -4.29
N THR A 169 -3.48 -8.03 -5.35
CA THR A 169 -2.57 -9.19 -5.31
C THR A 169 -1.09 -8.80 -5.26
N ASP A 170 -0.75 -7.55 -5.57
CA ASP A 170 0.63 -7.07 -5.52
C ASP A 170 1.10 -6.81 -4.09
N TYR A 171 2.40 -6.98 -3.85
CA TYR A 171 2.99 -6.74 -2.54
C TYR A 171 4.42 -6.17 -2.66
N PRO A 172 4.77 -5.14 -1.86
CA PRO A 172 6.11 -4.55 -1.93
C PRO A 172 7.19 -5.55 -1.50
N LEU A 173 8.26 -5.64 -2.28
CA LEU A 173 9.47 -6.42 -1.95
C LEU A 173 10.57 -5.57 -1.29
N VAL A 174 10.40 -4.24 -1.32
CA VAL A 174 11.31 -3.25 -0.73
C VAL A 174 10.53 -2.36 0.23
N THR A 175 11.20 -1.82 1.23
CA THR A 175 10.58 -0.87 2.14
C THR A 175 10.32 0.46 1.43
N GLN A 176 9.37 1.25 1.96
CA GLN A 176 9.11 2.59 1.41
C GLN A 176 10.32 3.51 1.58
N ASP A 177 11.05 3.40 2.69
CA ASP A 177 12.23 4.22 2.94
C ASP A 177 13.35 3.91 1.94
N ASP A 178 13.61 2.63 1.65
CA ASP A 178 14.61 2.22 0.65
C ASP A 178 14.21 2.67 -0.76
N LEU A 179 12.92 2.60 -1.08
CA LEU A 179 12.39 3.05 -2.37
C LEU A 179 12.54 4.57 -2.52
N LEU A 180 12.16 5.34 -1.50
CA LEU A 180 12.29 6.80 -1.48
C LEU A 180 13.75 7.24 -1.57
N HIS A 181 14.64 6.58 -0.83
CA HIS A 181 16.08 6.84 -0.89
C HIS A 181 16.67 6.52 -2.26
N THR A 182 16.31 5.38 -2.86
CA THR A 182 16.83 5.01 -4.19
C THR A 182 16.36 6.00 -5.25
N PHE A 183 15.07 6.34 -5.23
CA PHE A 183 14.49 7.25 -6.21
C PHE A 183 14.86 8.72 -5.96
N SER A 184 15.35 9.14 -4.79
CA SER A 184 15.79 10.53 -4.58
C SER A 184 16.92 10.92 -5.52
N TYR A 185 17.74 9.96 -5.97
CA TYR A 185 18.84 10.19 -6.90
C TYR A 185 18.47 10.03 -8.38
N MET A 186 17.23 9.63 -8.68
CA MET A 186 16.78 9.45 -10.07
C MET A 186 16.15 10.73 -10.63
N PRO A 187 16.42 11.08 -11.90
CA PRO A 187 15.75 12.18 -12.57
C PRO A 187 14.22 11.99 -12.58
N ARG A 188 13.49 13.02 -12.16
CA ARG A 188 12.03 12.98 -11.98
C ARG A 188 11.27 12.81 -13.29
N ASP A 189 11.87 13.21 -14.41
CA ASP A 189 11.31 13.16 -15.77
C ASP A 189 11.35 11.77 -16.42
N LEU A 190 11.89 10.76 -15.73
CA LEU A 190 11.92 9.38 -16.21
C LEU A 190 10.61 8.63 -15.94
N ASN A 191 10.28 7.73 -16.87
CA ASN A 191 9.16 6.80 -16.77
C ASN A 191 9.66 5.37 -16.89
N PHE A 192 9.13 4.48 -16.05
CA PHE A 192 9.56 3.09 -15.97
C PHE A 192 8.47 2.22 -16.58
N ILE A 193 8.65 1.85 -17.84
CA ILE A 193 7.67 1.09 -18.61
C ILE A 193 8.41 -0.07 -19.28
N ASP A 194 8.03 -1.29 -18.93
CA ASP A 194 8.45 -2.44 -19.74
C ASP A 194 7.69 -2.38 -21.07
N HIS A 195 8.41 -2.44 -22.18
CA HIS A 195 7.80 -2.35 -23.49
C HIS A 195 8.62 -3.04 -24.56
N THR A 196 7.92 -3.62 -25.53
CA THR A 196 8.50 -4.07 -26.78
C THR A 196 7.76 -3.49 -27.97
N SER A 197 8.52 -3.18 -29.02
CA SER A 197 8.00 -2.76 -30.31
C SER A 197 7.84 -3.92 -31.30
N ASP A 198 8.31 -5.11 -30.93
CA ASP A 198 8.07 -6.35 -31.66
C ASP A 198 6.74 -6.95 -31.21
N ILE A 199 5.69 -6.58 -31.93
CA ILE A 199 4.31 -6.97 -31.61
C ILE A 199 3.94 -8.34 -32.18
N GLY A 200 4.64 -8.83 -33.20
CA GLY A 200 4.40 -10.13 -33.84
C GLY A 200 2.92 -10.51 -33.99
N TRP A 201 2.55 -11.67 -33.43
CA TRP A 201 1.17 -12.17 -33.46
C TRP A 201 0.15 -11.29 -32.72
N LYS A 202 0.60 -10.46 -31.75
CA LYS A 202 -0.28 -9.56 -30.98
C LYS A 202 -0.91 -8.49 -31.86
N GLU A 203 -0.31 -8.14 -33.00
CA GLU A 203 -0.92 -7.20 -33.95
C GLU A 203 -2.31 -7.70 -34.40
N PHE A 204 -2.38 -8.96 -34.82
CA PHE A 204 -3.61 -9.56 -35.32
C PHE A 204 -4.63 -9.86 -34.21
N GLN A 205 -4.16 -10.13 -33.00
CA GLN A 205 -5.02 -10.50 -31.87
C GLN A 205 -5.44 -9.33 -30.97
N ARG A 206 -4.71 -8.20 -30.98
CA ARG A 206 -4.94 -7.08 -30.07
C ARG A 206 -5.04 -5.71 -30.75
N ALA A 207 -4.32 -5.48 -31.85
CA ALA A 207 -4.34 -4.17 -32.52
C ALA A 207 -5.49 -4.03 -33.52
N LYS A 208 -5.68 -5.06 -34.36
CA LYS A 208 -6.67 -5.11 -35.44
C LYS A 208 -8.11 -5.39 -35.00
N PRO A 209 -8.38 -6.23 -33.98
CA PRO A 209 -9.76 -6.49 -33.59
C PRO A 209 -10.45 -5.27 -33.00
N ILE A 210 -11.78 -5.25 -33.10
CA ILE A 210 -12.63 -4.27 -32.45
C ILE A 210 -13.34 -4.96 -31.29
N ILE A 211 -13.22 -4.39 -30.09
CA ILE A 211 -13.85 -4.90 -28.88
C ILE A 211 -14.90 -3.91 -28.38
N ILE A 212 -15.99 -4.45 -27.84
CA ILE A 212 -17.01 -3.68 -27.13
C ILE A 212 -16.95 -4.11 -25.66
N ASP A 213 -16.82 -3.14 -24.77
CA ASP A 213 -16.82 -3.36 -23.33
C ASP A 213 -18.19 -2.93 -22.76
N PRO A 214 -19.02 -3.89 -22.34
CA PRO A 214 -20.32 -3.59 -21.73
C PRO A 214 -20.18 -2.76 -20.47
N GLY A 215 -19.05 -2.85 -19.76
CA GLY A 215 -18.83 -2.12 -18.52
C GLY A 215 -18.79 -0.59 -18.68
N LEU A 216 -18.72 -0.08 -19.92
CA LEU A 216 -18.82 1.35 -20.21
C LEU A 216 -20.27 1.90 -20.17
N TYR A 217 -21.29 1.06 -20.38
CA TYR A 217 -22.68 1.51 -20.50
C TYR A 217 -23.70 0.64 -19.76
N MET A 218 -23.29 -0.52 -19.22
CA MET A 218 -24.12 -1.39 -18.40
C MET A 218 -23.71 -1.30 -16.93
N ASN A 219 -24.67 -1.56 -16.04
CA ASN A 219 -24.43 -1.64 -14.59
C ASN A 219 -24.10 -3.06 -14.10
N GLN A 220 -24.17 -4.06 -14.97
CA GLN A 220 -23.85 -5.46 -14.68
C GLN A 220 -22.56 -5.83 -15.41
N LYS A 221 -21.68 -6.57 -14.74
CA LYS A 221 -20.43 -7.03 -15.35
C LYS A 221 -20.74 -8.08 -16.40
N ALA A 222 -20.12 -7.92 -17.56
CA ALA A 222 -20.13 -8.87 -18.64
C ALA A 222 -18.77 -8.85 -19.34
N ASP A 223 -18.39 -9.98 -19.93
CA ASP A 223 -17.14 -10.08 -20.67
C ASP A 223 -17.15 -9.18 -21.92
N VAL A 224 -15.94 -8.83 -22.37
CA VAL A 224 -15.77 -8.08 -23.62
C VAL A 224 -16.28 -8.87 -24.82
N PHE A 225 -17.01 -8.20 -25.70
CA PHE A 225 -17.46 -8.78 -26.96
C PHE A 225 -16.50 -8.45 -28.09
N TRP A 226 -16.16 -9.47 -28.87
CA TRP A 226 -15.35 -9.31 -30.07
C TRP A 226 -16.26 -9.14 -31.27
N VAL A 227 -16.05 -8.06 -32.00
CA VAL A 227 -16.77 -7.78 -33.24
C VAL A 227 -16.08 -8.51 -34.39
N THR A 228 -16.84 -9.00 -35.37
CA THR A 228 -16.29 -9.76 -36.50
C THR A 228 -15.44 -8.88 -37.42
N GLN A 229 -15.79 -7.59 -37.53
CA GLN A 229 -15.03 -6.58 -38.25
C GLN A 229 -13.69 -6.28 -37.57
N ARG A 230 -12.68 -5.98 -38.40
CA ARG A 230 -11.34 -5.57 -37.97
C ARG A 230 -10.99 -4.21 -38.56
N ARG A 231 -10.12 -3.48 -37.88
CA ARG A 231 -9.54 -2.22 -38.36
C ARG A 231 -8.10 -2.42 -38.84
N SER A 232 -7.61 -1.48 -39.64
CA SER A 232 -6.18 -1.37 -39.94
C SER A 232 -5.38 -0.92 -38.71
N VAL A 233 -4.08 -1.19 -38.72
CA VAL A 233 -3.17 -0.67 -37.69
C VAL A 233 -3.01 0.84 -37.90
N PRO A 234 -3.02 1.66 -36.83
CA PRO A 234 -2.72 3.08 -36.95
C PRO A 234 -1.37 3.33 -37.62
N THR A 235 -1.31 4.29 -38.54
CA THR A 235 -0.08 4.68 -39.25
C THR A 235 0.59 5.92 -38.65
N ALA A 236 -0.13 6.69 -37.83
CA ALA A 236 0.36 7.93 -37.22
C ALA A 236 1.35 7.70 -36.08
N PHE A 237 1.38 6.51 -35.47
CA PHE A 237 2.24 6.17 -34.35
C PHE A 237 2.60 4.69 -34.34
N LYS A 238 3.71 4.35 -33.70
CA LYS A 238 4.14 2.96 -33.51
C LYS A 238 3.47 2.36 -32.28
N LEU A 239 2.97 1.14 -32.41
CA LEU A 239 2.43 0.39 -31.28
C LEU A 239 3.55 -0.27 -30.48
N PHE A 240 3.45 -0.17 -29.17
CA PHE A 240 4.28 -0.89 -28.21
C PHE A 240 3.37 -1.72 -27.29
N THR A 241 3.89 -2.83 -26.77
CA THR A 241 3.18 -3.64 -25.77
C THR A 241 4.03 -3.84 -24.54
N GLY A 242 3.44 -3.71 -23.35
CA GLY A 242 4.07 -4.02 -22.06
C GLY A 242 3.30 -3.42 -20.87
N GLU A 243 3.98 -3.22 -19.73
CA GLU A 243 3.41 -2.85 -18.43
C GLU A 243 4.01 -1.52 -17.91
N MET A 244 3.24 -0.69 -17.20
CA MET A 244 3.56 0.74 -17.00
C MET A 244 3.71 1.20 -15.54
N LEU A 245 4.60 2.17 -15.30
CA LEU A 245 4.68 3.09 -14.14
C LEU A 245 5.04 4.51 -14.65
N CYS A 246 4.21 5.55 -14.42
CA CYS A 246 4.46 6.86 -15.05
C CYS A 246 3.60 8.06 -14.58
N LYS A 247 4.21 9.23 -14.26
CA LYS A 247 3.51 10.51 -14.01
C LYS A 247 3.25 11.35 -15.26
N TYR A 248 4.29 11.63 -16.05
CA TYR A 248 4.19 12.60 -17.15
C TYR A 248 3.31 12.10 -18.29
N PHE A 249 3.28 10.79 -18.53
CA PHE A 249 2.34 10.16 -19.48
C PHE A 249 0.90 10.30 -19.02
N VAL A 250 0.65 10.14 -17.71
CA VAL A 250 -0.68 10.30 -17.13
C VAL A 250 -1.16 11.75 -17.28
N PHE A 251 -0.29 12.74 -17.03
CA PHE A 251 -0.61 14.14 -17.25
C PHE A 251 -0.90 14.45 -18.73
N PHE A 252 -0.09 13.92 -19.65
CA PHE A 252 -0.29 14.10 -21.10
C PHE A 252 -1.57 13.44 -21.63
N LEU A 253 -1.99 12.30 -21.06
CA LEU A 253 -3.21 11.61 -21.46
C LEU A 253 -4.51 12.30 -21.02
N LEU A 254 -4.44 13.17 -20.01
CA LEU A 254 -5.60 13.81 -19.38
C LEU A 254 -5.79 15.28 -19.79
N ILE A 255 -4.96 15.79 -20.70
CA ILE A 255 -5.08 17.10 -21.38
C ILE A 255 -5.63 16.89 -22.78
#